data_AF-A0A1M6Y7U7-F1
#
_entry.id   AF-A0A1M6Y7U7-F1
#
_cell.length_a   1.000
_cell.length_b   1.000
_cell.length_c   1.000
_cell.angle_alpha   90.00
_cell.angle_beta   90.00
_cell.angle_gamma   90.00
#
_symmetry.space_group_name_H-M   'P 1'
#
loop_
_entity.id
_entity.type
_entity.pdbx_description
1 polymer ?
#
loop_
_entity_poly.entity_id
_entity_poly.type
_entity_poly.pdbx_seq_one_letter_code
_entity_poly.pdbx_strand_id
1 'polypeptide(L)'
;MNHNRKIFITSTALSFMYAALFRSAFNLICGYEDSSNIFYLQLILYLVIVEAINLLFLKMPFKNYLTFAVTEGLVLYPVFLAASYFFNWFSFRDWQAFLLMSLCFAGIYSLVVWHFYSRDRKEADDINSLIK
;
A
#
# COMPACT_ATOMS: atom_id res chain seq x y z
N MET A 1 -24.02 9.68 0.19
CA MET A 1 -22.63 10.12 0.45
C MET A 1 -21.71 8.92 0.28
N ASN A 2 -21.05 8.86 -0.90
CA ASN A 2 -20.30 7.76 -1.53
C ASN A 2 -19.72 6.64 -0.65
N HIS A 3 -20.27 5.43 -0.80
CA HIS A 3 -19.65 4.17 -0.37
C HIS A 3 -18.18 4.07 -0.79
N ASN A 4 -17.85 4.54 -1.99
CA ASN A 4 -16.47 4.60 -2.52
C ASN A 4 -15.52 5.50 -1.71
N ARG A 5 -16.01 6.56 -1.02
CA ARG A 5 -15.15 7.42 -0.16
C ARG A 5 -14.79 6.75 1.16
N LYS A 6 -15.64 5.87 1.70
CA LYS A 6 -15.37 5.15 2.96
C LYS A 6 -14.30 4.08 2.79
N ILE A 7 -14.27 3.40 1.65
CA ILE A 7 -13.25 2.38 1.34
C ILE A 7 -11.89 3.03 1.15
N PHE A 8 -11.83 4.15 0.42
CA PHE A 8 -10.59 4.87 0.12
C PHE A 8 -9.90 5.45 1.36
N ILE A 9 -10.62 6.24 2.18
CA ILE A 9 -10.05 6.87 3.39
C ILE A 9 -9.54 5.82 4.39
N THR A 10 -10.18 4.65 4.45
CA THR A 10 -9.75 3.54 5.32
C THR A 10 -8.47 2.88 4.79
N SER A 11 -8.31 2.80 3.46
CA SER A 11 -7.13 2.22 2.83
C SER A 11 -5.88 3.07 3.04
N THR A 12 -5.96 4.39 2.82
CA THR A 12 -4.82 5.30 3.00
C THR A 12 -4.36 5.36 4.47
N ALA A 13 -5.30 5.34 5.42
CA ALA A 13 -5.00 5.32 6.85
C ALA A 13 -4.37 3.99 7.29
N LEU A 14 -4.83 2.86 6.74
CA LEU A 14 -4.20 1.54 6.95
C LEU A 14 -2.80 1.49 6.33
N SER A 15 -2.61 1.99 5.11
CA SER A 15 -1.30 2.06 4.46
C SER A 15 -0.32 2.94 5.24
N PHE A 16 -0.78 4.08 5.79
CA PHE A 16 0.02 4.90 6.70
C PHE A 16 0.38 4.15 7.99
N MET A 17 -0.60 3.49 8.61
CA MET A 17 -0.38 2.71 9.83
C MET A 17 0.60 1.54 9.59
N TYR A 18 0.48 0.82 8.48
CA TYR A 18 1.39 -0.28 8.11
C TYR A 18 2.79 0.20 7.78
N ALA A 19 2.93 1.31 7.04
CA ALA A 19 4.25 1.86 6.73
C ALA A 19 4.95 2.43 7.98
N ALA A 20 4.20 3.09 8.87
CA ALA A 20 4.70 3.56 10.16
C ALA A 20 5.09 2.40 11.09
N LEU A 21 4.27 1.34 11.16
CA LEU A 21 4.57 0.13 11.93
C LEU A 21 5.78 -0.62 11.37
N PHE A 22 5.88 -0.77 10.05
CA PHE A 22 7.01 -1.41 9.39
C PHE A 22 8.31 -0.66 9.67
N ARG A 23 8.32 0.67 9.52
CA ARG A 23 9.51 1.48 9.86
C ARG A 23 9.87 1.36 11.33
N SER A 24 8.88 1.41 12.22
CA SER A 24 9.11 1.30 13.66
C SER A 24 9.69 -0.07 14.04
N ALA A 25 9.14 -1.16 13.49
CA ALA A 25 9.65 -2.51 13.70
C ALA A 25 11.06 -2.70 13.09
N PHE A 26 11.30 -2.17 11.89
CA PHE A 26 12.59 -2.26 11.21
C PHE A 26 13.68 -1.48 11.96
N ASN A 27 13.37 -0.26 12.43
CA ASN A 27 14.29 0.50 13.28
C ASN A 27 14.57 -0.22 14.61
N LEU A 28 13.55 -0.85 15.22
CA LEU A 28 13.71 -1.63 16.46
C LEU A 28 14.62 -2.85 16.28
N ILE A 29 14.51 -3.54 15.14
CA ILE A 29 15.33 -4.72 14.80
C ILE A 29 16.75 -4.32 14.43
N CYS A 30 16.93 -3.24 13.66
CA CYS A 30 18.24 -2.80 13.17
C CYS A 30 19.00 -1.86 14.13
N GLY A 31 18.41 -1.47 15.26
CA GLY A 31 19.04 -0.60 16.26
C GLY A 31 19.31 0.83 15.78
N TYR A 32 18.56 1.32 14.78
CA TYR A 32 18.73 2.67 14.24
C TYR A 32 18.04 3.70 15.15
N GLU A 33 18.84 4.53 15.84
CA GLU A 33 18.35 5.61 16.72
C GLU A 33 17.91 6.87 15.96
N ASP A 34 18.31 7.04 14.70
CA ASP A 34 17.94 8.19 13.86
C ASP A 34 16.51 8.09 13.33
N SER A 35 15.55 8.41 14.20
CA SER A 35 14.17 8.72 13.80
C SER A 35 14.10 10.16 13.27
N SER A 36 14.67 10.39 12.09
CA SER A 36 14.56 11.71 11.46
C SER A 36 13.10 12.01 11.12
N ASN A 37 12.55 13.08 11.69
CA ASN A 37 11.19 13.57 11.40
C ASN A 37 10.92 13.78 9.89
N ILE A 38 11.99 13.94 9.11
CA ILE A 38 11.95 14.05 7.64
C ILE A 38 11.35 12.78 7.01
N PHE A 39 11.58 11.60 7.60
CA PHE A 39 11.00 10.35 7.11
C PHE A 39 9.48 10.38 7.10
N TYR A 40 8.84 10.90 8.16
CA TYR A 40 7.38 10.99 8.22
C TYR A 40 6.82 11.93 7.15
N LEU A 41 7.52 13.02 6.87
CA LEU A 41 7.12 13.94 5.80
C LEU A 41 7.27 13.31 4.41
N GLN A 42 8.36 12.59 4.17
CA GLN A 42 8.57 11.81 2.94
C GLN A 42 7.50 10.72 2.78
N LEU A 43 7.12 10.05 3.87
CA LEU A 43 6.07 9.05 3.87
C LEU A 43 4.70 9.66 3.54
N ILE A 44 4.38 10.83 4.11
CA ILE A 44 3.15 11.55 3.78
C ILE A 44 3.13 11.90 2.28
N LEU A 45 4.23 12.44 1.74
CA LEU A 45 4.33 12.77 0.33
C LEU A 45 4.14 11.53 -0.56
N TYR A 46 4.79 10.42 -0.21
CA TYR A 46 4.60 9.15 -0.90
C TYR A 46 3.14 8.69 -0.90
N LEU A 47 2.45 8.78 0.25
CA LEU A 47 1.05 8.39 0.35
C LEU A 47 0.13 9.29 -0.48
N VAL A 48 0.41 10.58 -0.56
CA VAL A 48 -0.33 11.49 -1.45
C VAL A 48 -0.19 11.04 -2.91
N ILE A 49 0.99 10.59 -3.33
CA ILE A 49 1.22 10.06 -4.68
C ILE A 49 0.44 8.76 -4.90
N VAL A 50 0.51 7.81 -3.95
CA VAL A 50 -0.23 6.55 -4.00
C VAL A 50 -1.74 6.80 -4.09
N GLU A 51 -2.26 7.73 -3.30
CA GLU A 51 -3.67 8.10 -3.32
C GLU A 51 -4.08 8.72 -4.67
N ALA A 52 -3.24 9.60 -5.22
CA ALA A 52 -3.47 10.18 -6.53
C ALA A 52 -3.53 9.11 -7.63
N ILE A 53 -2.66 8.10 -7.56
CA ILE A 53 -2.69 6.94 -8.44
C ILE A 53 -4.01 6.19 -8.26
N ASN A 54 -4.38 5.84 -7.03
CA ASN A 54 -5.61 5.11 -6.76
C ASN A 54 -6.86 5.86 -7.27
N LEU A 55 -6.90 7.19 -7.15
CA LEU A 55 -7.98 8.02 -7.72
C LEU A 55 -8.03 7.98 -9.26
N LEU A 56 -6.88 7.81 -9.93
CA LEU A 56 -6.85 7.58 -11.39
C LEU A 56 -7.39 6.19 -11.73
N PHE A 57 -7.03 5.18 -10.95
CA PHE A 57 -7.55 3.82 -11.12
C PHE A 57 -9.08 3.73 -10.96
N LEU A 58 -9.68 4.53 -10.06
CA LEU A 58 -11.15 4.63 -9.94
C LEU A 58 -11.86 5.07 -11.23
N LYS A 59 -11.16 5.80 -12.11
CA LYS A 59 -11.71 6.27 -13.39
C LYS A 59 -11.56 5.24 -14.50
N MET A 60 -10.81 4.17 -14.27
CA MET A 60 -10.57 3.13 -15.27
C MET A 60 -11.58 1.97 -15.11
N PRO A 61 -12.24 1.52 -16.19
CA PRO A 61 -13.19 0.42 -16.12
C PRO A 61 -12.47 -0.94 -16.05
N PHE A 62 -12.20 -1.42 -14.84
CA PHE A 62 -11.67 -2.77 -14.64
C PHE A 62 -12.82 -3.80 -14.64
N LYS A 63 -12.69 -4.86 -15.44
CA LYS A 63 -13.69 -5.94 -15.52
C LYS A 63 -13.65 -6.89 -14.32
N ASN A 64 -12.45 -7.14 -13.78
CA ASN A 64 -12.21 -8.12 -12.72
C ASN A 64 -11.32 -7.51 -11.63
N TYR A 65 -11.58 -7.86 -10.37
CA TYR A 65 -10.76 -7.44 -9.22
C TYR A 65 -9.29 -7.85 -9.36
N LEU A 66 -9.03 -9.04 -9.91
CA LEU A 66 -7.67 -9.53 -10.13
C LEU A 66 -6.91 -8.66 -11.15
N THR A 67 -7.59 -8.21 -12.21
CA THR A 67 -7.00 -7.29 -13.20
C THR A 67 -6.71 -5.93 -12.58
N PHE A 68 -7.59 -5.42 -11.71
CA PHE A 68 -7.34 -4.22 -10.93
C PHE A 68 -6.10 -4.38 -10.04
N ALA A 69 -6.04 -5.42 -9.22
CA ALA A 69 -4.94 -5.66 -8.27
C ALA A 69 -3.59 -5.87 -8.97
N VAL A 70 -3.54 -6.61 -10.08
CA VAL A 70 -2.29 -6.78 -10.83
C VAL A 70 -1.83 -5.45 -11.43
N THR A 71 -2.75 -4.68 -12.00
CA THR A 71 -2.41 -3.39 -12.63
C THR A 71 -1.98 -2.36 -11.57
N GLU A 72 -2.66 -2.31 -10.44
CA GLU A 72 -2.32 -1.45 -9.30
C GLU A 72 -0.94 -1.83 -8.75
N GLY A 73 -0.66 -3.11 -8.51
CA GLY A 73 0.66 -3.58 -8.08
C GLY A 73 1.79 -3.24 -9.06
N LEU A 74 1.55 -3.39 -10.37
CA LEU A 74 2.53 -3.04 -11.41
C LEU A 74 2.83 -1.55 -11.50
N VAL A 75 1.90 -0.68 -11.09
CA VAL A 75 2.11 0.77 -11.06
C VAL A 75 2.71 1.21 -9.73
N LEU A 76 2.22 0.68 -8.61
CA LEU A 76 2.70 1.06 -7.27
C LEU A 76 4.12 0.58 -7.00
N TYR A 77 4.54 -0.56 -7.55
CA TYR A 77 5.87 -1.09 -7.30
C TYR A 77 7.00 -0.20 -7.87
N PRO A 78 6.98 0.23 -9.15
CA PRO A 78 7.94 1.21 -9.66
C PRO A 78 7.92 2.54 -8.90
N VAL A 79 6.74 3.00 -8.46
CA VAL A 79 6.60 4.24 -7.68
C VAL A 79 7.25 4.09 -6.30
N PHE A 80 7.06 2.93 -5.66
CA PHE A 80 7.72 2.59 -4.40
C PHE A 80 9.25 2.51 -4.56
N LEU A 81 9.75 1.89 -5.63
CA LEU A 81 11.18 1.85 -5.94
C LEU A 81 11.74 3.26 -6.16
N ALA A 82 11.07 4.09 -6.94
CA ALA A 82 11.47 5.47 -7.20
C ALA A 82 11.51 6.29 -5.89
N ALA A 83 10.45 6.24 -5.08
CA ALA A 83 10.40 6.91 -3.79
C ALA A 83 11.53 6.42 -2.86
N SER A 84 11.74 5.11 -2.79
CA SER A 84 12.79 4.51 -1.98
C SER A 84 14.19 4.96 -2.41
N TYR A 85 14.42 5.16 -3.71
CA TYR A 85 15.66 5.69 -4.26
C TYR A 85 15.84 7.18 -3.95
N PHE A 86 14.85 8.02 -4.26
CA PHE A 86 14.94 9.48 -4.06
C PHE A 86 15.03 9.88 -2.58
N PHE A 87 14.34 9.15 -1.71
CA PHE A 87 14.35 9.41 -0.28
C PHE A 87 15.43 8.64 0.48
N ASN A 88 16.26 7.86 -0.22
CA ASN A 88 17.29 7.01 0.37
C ASN A 88 16.74 6.09 1.48
N TRP A 89 15.53 5.55 1.30
CA TRP A 89 14.93 4.65 2.28
C TRP A 89 15.70 3.34 2.42
N PHE A 90 16.35 2.91 1.34
CA PHE A 90 17.15 1.68 1.28
C PHE A 90 18.40 1.87 0.43
N SER A 91 19.46 1.14 0.78
CA SER A 91 20.68 1.05 -0.03
C SER A 91 20.48 0.02 -1.15
N PHE A 92 20.38 0.49 -2.39
CA PHE A 92 20.27 -0.37 -3.58
C PHE A 92 21.60 -1.02 -4.00
N ARG A 93 22.69 -0.81 -3.25
CA ARG A 93 23.99 -1.40 -3.55
C ARG A 93 24.04 -2.90 -3.27
N ASP A 94 23.21 -3.40 -2.36
CA ASP A 94 23.15 -4.82 -2.02
C ASP A 94 21.97 -5.52 -2.71
N TRP A 95 22.29 -6.49 -3.57
CA TRP A 95 21.29 -7.29 -4.26
C TRP A 95 20.36 -8.03 -3.29
N GLN A 96 20.89 -8.49 -2.16
CA GLN A 96 20.10 -9.16 -1.12
C GLN A 96 19.09 -8.22 -0.45
N ALA A 97 19.49 -6.97 -0.18
CA ALA A 97 18.61 -5.96 0.39
C ALA A 97 17.48 -5.59 -0.58
N PHE A 98 17.81 -5.47 -1.87
CA PHE A 98 16.82 -5.25 -2.93
C PHE A 98 15.80 -6.39 -3.01
N LEU A 99 16.26 -7.65 -3.01
CA LEU A 99 15.38 -8.81 -3.04
C LEU A 99 14.47 -8.88 -1.81
N LEU A 100 15.02 -8.66 -0.61
CA LEU A 100 14.26 -8.67 0.64
C LEU A 100 13.16 -7.60 0.62
N MET A 101 13.49 -6.37 0.21
CA MET A 101 12.54 -5.28 0.07
C MET A 101 11.43 -5.61 -0.92
N SER A 102 11.80 -6.14 -2.09
CA SER A 102 10.83 -6.53 -3.13
C SER A 102 9.87 -7.62 -2.61
N LEU A 103 10.40 -8.58 -1.85
CA LEU A 103 9.63 -9.65 -1.22
C LEU A 103 8.71 -9.11 -0.11
N CYS A 104 9.20 -8.17 0.70
CA CYS A 104 8.38 -7.47 1.70
C CYS A 104 7.25 -6.68 1.04
N PHE A 105 7.53 -5.95 -0.04
CA PHE A 105 6.50 -5.24 -0.80
C PHE A 105 5.45 -6.20 -1.33
N ALA A 106 5.86 -7.28 -2.01
CA ALA A 106 4.95 -8.27 -2.56
C ALA A 106 4.09 -8.94 -1.47
N GLY A 107 4.69 -9.28 -0.32
CA GLY A 107 4.00 -9.88 0.81
C GLY A 107 2.96 -8.93 1.42
N ILE A 108 3.36 -7.70 1.74
CA ILE A 108 2.46 -6.68 2.30
C ILE A 108 1.34 -6.35 1.32
N TYR A 109 1.68 -6.12 0.05
CA TYR A 109 0.70 -5.83 -0.99
C TYR A 109 -0.32 -6.96 -1.14
N SER A 110 0.14 -8.21 -1.17
CA SER A 110 -0.75 -9.38 -1.25
C SER A 110 -1.69 -9.47 -0.04
N LEU A 111 -1.20 -9.20 1.16
CA LEU A 111 -2.04 -9.18 2.37
C LEU A 111 -3.10 -8.08 2.32
N VAL A 112 -2.74 -6.90 1.85
CA VAL A 112 -3.66 -5.77 1.69
C VAL A 112 -4.73 -6.12 0.65
N VAL A 113 -4.33 -6.60 -0.53
CA VAL A 113 -5.26 -7.03 -1.59
C VAL A 113 -6.19 -8.13 -1.10
N TRP A 114 -5.68 -9.09 -0.33
CA TRP A 114 -6.50 -10.17 0.22
C TRP A 114 -7.49 -9.67 1.29
N HIS A 115 -7.07 -8.74 2.13
CA HIS A 115 -7.93 -8.13 3.15
C HIS A 115 -9.11 -7.40 2.51
N PHE A 116 -8.84 -6.54 1.51
CA PHE A 116 -9.89 -5.83 0.78
C PHE A 116 -10.82 -6.78 0.02
N TYR A 117 -10.26 -7.76 -0.69
CA TYR A 117 -11.07 -8.76 -1.39
C TYR A 117 -12.02 -9.52 -0.44
N SER A 118 -11.51 -9.93 0.73
CA SER A 118 -12.30 -10.66 1.71
C SER A 118 -13.40 -9.80 2.32
N ARG A 119 -13.13 -8.50 2.50
CA ARG A 119 -14.11 -7.55 3.01
C ARG A 119 -15.20 -7.27 1.98
N ASP A 120 -14.83 -6.97 0.74
CA ASP A 120 -15.78 -6.70 -0.34
C ASP A 120 -16.67 -7.92 -0.61
N ARG A 121 -16.11 -9.13 -0.52
CA ARG A 121 -16.88 -10.37 -0.62
C ARG A 121 -17.89 -10.52 0.52
N LYS A 122 -17.50 -10.23 1.76
CA LYS A 122 -18.42 -10.26 2.92
C LYS A 122 -19.54 -9.23 2.77
N GLU A 123 -19.21 -8.01 2.35
CA GLU A 123 -20.22 -6.96 2.11
C GLU A 123 -21.22 -7.41 1.02
N ALA A 124 -20.76 -8.07 -0.06
CA ALA A 124 -21.63 -8.61 -1.09
C ALA A 124 -22.51 -9.77 -0.59
N ASP A 125 -21.96 -10.67 0.23
CA ASP A 125 -22.70 -11.79 0.83
C ASP A 125 -23.76 -11.29 1.83
N ASP A 126 -23.43 -10.28 2.64
CA ASP A 126 -24.35 -9.65 3.59
C ASP A 126 -25.52 -8.97 2.85
N ILE A 127 -25.25 -8.23 1.77
CA ILE A 127 -26.31 -7.63 0.93
C ILE A 127 -27.20 -8.71 0.32
N ASN A 128 -26.62 -9.78 -0.22
CA ASN A 128 -27.38 -10.90 -0.79
C ASN A 128 -28.24 -11.61 0.26
N SER A 129 -27.79 -11.66 1.52
CA SER A 129 -28.55 -12.23 2.63
C SER A 129 -29.74 -11.36 3.06
N LEU A 130 -29.66 -10.04 2.87
CA LEU A 130 -30.74 -9.08 3.20
C LEU A 130 -31.82 -8.99 2.11
N ILE A 131 -31.50 -9.37 0.88
CA ILE A 131 -32.43 -9.38 -0.26
C ILE A 131 -33.21 -10.70 -0.34
N LYS A 132 -32.71 -11.77 0.29
CA LYS A 132 -33.41 -13.05 0.44
C LYS A 132 -34.41 -13.01 1.58
#